data_AF-W7IH65-F1
#
_entry.id   AF-W7IH65-F1
#
_cell.length_a   1.000
_cell.length_b   1.000
_cell.length_c   1.000
_cell.angle_alpha   90.00
_cell.angle_beta   90.00
_cell.angle_gamma   90.00
#
_symmetry.space_group_name_H-M   'P 1'
#
loop_
_entity.id
_entity.type
_entity.pdbx_description
1 polymer ?
#
loop_
_entity_poly.entity_id
_entity_poly.type
_entity_poly.pdbx_seq_one_letter_code
_entity_poly.pdbx_strand_id
1 'polypeptide(L)'
;MSRARALLRRVAVTLGRSPDRDTASATCAQCGSRSSTVVHRLSRRRVGYWCTACTAVVTTGDLSVLDEPPPVPAEPVDPHAAVLAPPVLAWARTHAARLLDRPVLDRAAYKELHTRFDRAESPGLPGVSAVVGRLHESCYRTDRVTASFPAAPGLAERVEHARRWLARDARDLCWVISAETADHPPLDEVEKAAAAWAGGGPLDREQASALRTALFGTDGGPGCKVLLRSFDDTEVTAALDAYLGTRARPLRAATLTALDR
;
A
#
# COMPACT_ATOMS: atom_id res chain seq x y z
N MET A 1 45.37 6.86 20.19
CA MET A 1 44.75 6.19 21.37
C MET A 1 45.10 4.70 21.34
N SER A 2 45.63 4.13 22.43
CA SER A 2 45.96 2.70 22.45
C SER A 2 44.69 1.84 22.41
N ARG A 3 44.73 0.67 21.74
CA ARG A 3 43.60 -0.28 21.67
C ARG A 3 43.06 -0.66 23.06
N ALA A 4 43.94 -0.73 24.07
CA ALA A 4 43.55 -0.97 25.46
C ALA A 4 42.67 0.14 26.05
N ARG A 5 42.94 1.41 25.74
CA ARG A 5 42.16 2.57 26.23
C ARG A 5 40.78 2.65 25.56
N ALA A 6 40.68 2.26 24.29
CA ALA A 6 39.42 2.15 23.57
C ALA A 6 38.54 1.01 24.12
N LEU A 7 39.16 -0.13 24.47
CA LEU A 7 38.46 -1.27 25.06
C LEU A 7 37.94 -0.94 26.46
N LEU A 8 38.75 -0.28 27.31
CA LEU A 8 38.35 0.15 28.65
C LEU A 8 37.17 1.14 28.62
N ARG A 9 37.17 2.10 27.69
CA ARG A 9 36.02 3.00 27.50
C ARG A 9 34.74 2.25 27.12
N ARG A 10 34.81 1.27 26.22
CA ARG A 10 33.63 0.47 25.83
C ARG A 10 33.08 -0.34 27.00
N VAL A 11 33.96 -1.00 27.77
CA VAL A 11 33.54 -1.75 28.97
C VAL A 11 32.89 -0.83 30.00
N ALA A 12 33.41 0.38 30.21
CA ALA A 12 32.82 1.34 31.14
C ALA A 12 31.39 1.75 30.73
N VAL A 13 31.17 2.02 29.44
CA VAL A 13 29.85 2.40 28.90
C VAL A 13 28.83 1.27 29.05
N THR A 14 29.20 0.02 28.72
CA THR A 14 28.30 -1.13 28.85
C THR A 14 27.91 -1.43 30.31
N LEU A 15 28.77 -1.08 31.26
CA LEU A 15 28.48 -1.19 32.69
C LEU A 15 27.71 0.03 33.24
N GLY A 16 27.26 0.95 32.37
CA GLY A 16 26.51 2.15 32.74
C GLY A 16 27.34 3.23 33.44
N ARG A 17 28.63 3.36 33.09
CA ARG A 17 29.58 4.24 33.80
C ARG A 17 30.26 5.25 32.89
N SER A 18 30.66 6.36 33.50
CA SER A 18 31.45 7.39 32.84
C SER A 18 32.85 6.84 32.49
N PRO A 19 33.28 6.97 31.21
CA PRO A 19 34.58 6.49 30.73
C PRO A 19 35.78 7.30 31.21
N ASP A 20 35.58 8.35 32.01
CA ASP A 20 36.61 9.32 32.40
C ASP A 20 37.14 9.12 33.84
N ARG A 21 36.74 8.04 34.54
CA ARG A 21 37.36 7.64 35.81
C ARG A 21 38.40 6.54 35.57
N ASP A 22 39.65 6.80 35.95
CA ASP A 22 40.84 5.96 35.68
C ASP A 22 40.86 4.57 36.35
N THR A 23 39.79 4.15 37.04
CA THR A 23 39.67 2.81 37.61
C THR A 23 38.33 2.20 37.23
N ALA A 24 38.35 1.16 36.39
CA ALA A 24 37.20 0.30 36.14
C ALA A 24 36.90 -0.58 37.38
N SER A 25 36.53 0.04 38.50
CA SER A 25 36.27 -0.65 39.76
C SER A 25 34.80 -1.04 39.86
N ALA A 26 34.43 -2.26 39.47
CA ALA A 26 33.04 -2.73 39.51
C ALA A 26 32.43 -2.63 40.92
N THR A 27 31.13 -2.33 41.01
CA THR A 27 30.40 -2.39 42.29
C THR A 27 29.89 -3.81 42.42
N CYS A 28 30.18 -4.48 43.53
CA CYS A 28 29.59 -5.79 43.78
C CYS A 28 28.08 -5.67 43.90
N ALA A 29 27.31 -6.40 43.07
CA ALA A 29 25.85 -6.38 43.12
C ALA A 29 25.29 -6.99 44.43
N GLN A 30 26.08 -7.82 45.12
CA GLN A 30 25.65 -8.49 46.34
C GLN A 30 25.92 -7.68 47.62
N CYS A 31 27.06 -6.99 47.71
CA CYS A 31 27.45 -6.24 48.93
C CYS A 31 27.64 -4.73 48.72
N GLY A 32 27.52 -4.23 47.49
CA GLY A 32 27.65 -2.80 47.17
C GLY A 32 29.08 -2.25 47.24
N SER A 33 30.08 -3.05 47.61
CA SER A 33 31.47 -2.59 47.72
C SER A 33 32.05 -2.22 46.35
N ARG A 34 32.76 -1.09 46.28
CA ARG A 34 33.31 -0.49 45.04
C ARG A 34 34.82 -0.62 44.90
N SER A 35 35.53 -0.93 45.99
CA SER A 35 37.00 -0.92 46.09
C SER A 35 37.61 -2.32 46.25
N SER A 36 36.80 -3.36 46.16
CA SER A 36 37.18 -4.74 46.47
C SER A 36 37.00 -5.71 45.29
N THR A 37 36.78 -5.22 44.05
CA THR A 37 36.58 -6.12 42.90
C THR A 37 37.84 -6.27 42.06
N VAL A 38 38.29 -7.51 41.86
CA VAL A 38 39.41 -7.86 40.99
C VAL A 38 38.87 -8.53 39.73
N VAL A 39 39.34 -8.10 38.56
CA VAL A 39 39.09 -8.85 37.32
C VAL A 39 39.90 -10.14 37.40
N HIS A 40 39.22 -11.27 37.58
CA HIS A 40 39.89 -12.57 37.70
C HIS A 40 39.80 -13.38 36.41
N ARG A 41 38.93 -12.99 35.46
CA ARG A 41 38.84 -13.60 34.14
C ARG A 41 38.44 -12.59 33.09
N LEU A 42 39.24 -12.49 32.02
CA LEU A 42 38.95 -11.66 30.85
C LEU A 42 38.92 -12.55 29.60
N SER A 43 37.82 -12.52 28.86
CA SER A 43 37.71 -13.17 27.55
C SER A 43 37.21 -12.16 26.52
N ARG A 44 37.27 -12.52 25.23
CA ARG A 44 36.76 -11.67 24.14
C ARG A 44 35.27 -11.35 24.26
N ARG A 45 34.49 -12.17 24.98
CA ARG A 45 33.03 -12.05 25.04
C ARG A 45 32.47 -11.79 26.43
N ARG A 46 33.28 -11.92 27.49
CA ARG A 46 32.83 -11.82 28.89
C ARG A 46 33.96 -11.35 29.81
N VAL A 47 33.59 -10.58 30.82
CA VAL A 47 34.47 -10.20 31.93
C VAL A 47 33.93 -10.79 33.23
N GLY A 48 34.77 -11.50 33.97
CA GLY A 48 34.49 -12.04 35.30
C GLY A 48 35.16 -11.20 36.39
N TYR A 49 34.37 -10.80 37.38
CA TYR A 49 34.80 -10.05 38.56
C TYR A 49 34.68 -10.92 39.79
N TRP A 50 35.67 -10.81 40.68
CA TRP A 50 35.64 -11.42 42.02
C TRP A 50 35.67 -10.30 43.05
N CYS A 51 34.71 -10.29 43.97
CA CYS A 51 34.68 -9.34 45.08
C CYS A 51 35.44 -9.92 46.28
N THR A 52 36.52 -9.29 46.71
CA THR A 52 37.32 -9.71 47.87
C THR A 52 36.63 -9.45 49.20
N ALA A 53 35.60 -8.58 49.24
CA ALA A 53 34.86 -8.27 50.48
C ALA A 53 33.82 -9.35 50.83
N CYS A 54 33.10 -9.90 49.85
CA CYS A 54 32.06 -10.92 50.07
C CYS A 54 32.28 -12.22 49.30
N THR A 55 33.42 -12.34 48.61
CA THR A 55 33.83 -13.48 47.78
C THR A 55 32.96 -13.78 46.55
N ALA A 56 31.93 -12.98 46.28
CA ALA A 56 31.03 -13.17 45.15
C ALA A 56 31.77 -13.08 43.79
N VAL A 57 31.39 -13.97 42.86
CA VAL A 57 31.88 -13.98 41.49
C VAL A 57 30.75 -13.56 40.55
N VAL A 58 30.97 -12.50 39.76
CA VAL A 58 29.96 -11.95 38.83
C VAL A 58 30.55 -11.91 37.43
N THR A 59 29.80 -12.36 36.43
CA THR A 59 30.21 -12.33 35.02
C THR A 59 29.30 -11.37 34.25
N THR A 60 29.86 -10.57 33.34
CA THR A 60 29.04 -9.76 32.41
C THR A 60 28.21 -10.67 31.49
N GLY A 61 27.11 -10.14 30.96
CA GLY A 61 26.44 -10.74 29.80
C GLY A 61 27.38 -10.90 28.60
N ASP A 62 26.94 -11.66 27.59
CA ASP A 62 27.70 -11.80 26.35
C ASP A 62 27.88 -10.43 25.69
N LEU A 63 29.12 -10.03 25.46
CA LEU A 63 29.46 -8.73 24.87
C LEU A 63 29.36 -8.73 23.35
N SER A 64 29.07 -9.87 22.70
CA SER A 64 28.93 -9.95 21.23
C SER A 64 27.77 -9.14 20.67
N VAL A 65 26.76 -8.80 21.48
CA VAL A 65 25.67 -7.88 21.07
C VAL A 65 26.16 -6.47 20.78
N LEU A 66 27.39 -6.12 21.16
CA LEU A 66 27.99 -4.82 20.83
C LEU A 66 28.65 -4.81 19.44
N ASP A 67 28.80 -5.98 18.80
CA ASP A 67 29.31 -6.11 17.43
C ASP A 67 28.19 -6.11 16.38
N GLU A 68 26.91 -6.03 16.78
CA GLU A 68 25.81 -5.87 15.83
C GLU A 68 25.86 -4.45 15.22
N PRO A 69 25.97 -4.32 13.88
CA PRO A 69 25.92 -3.03 13.23
C PRO A 69 24.54 -2.39 13.48
N PRO A 70 24.46 -1.07 13.69
CA PRO A 70 23.18 -0.39 13.87
C PRO A 70 22.29 -0.65 12.65
N PRO A 71 20.96 -0.80 12.83
CA PRO A 71 20.05 -0.98 11.71
C PRO A 71 20.21 0.18 10.74
N VAL A 72 20.44 -0.15 9.47
CA VAL A 72 20.50 0.85 8.39
C VAL A 72 19.12 1.52 8.32
N PRO A 73 19.02 2.87 8.40
CA PRO A 73 17.74 3.54 8.23
C PRO A 73 17.18 3.19 6.85
N ALA A 74 15.97 2.66 6.81
CA ALA A 74 15.29 2.35 5.56
C ALA A 74 15.22 3.63 4.70
N GLU A 75 15.57 3.53 3.42
CA GLU A 75 15.38 4.63 2.49
C GLU A 75 13.90 5.07 2.53
N PRO A 76 13.62 6.39 2.53
CA PRO A 76 12.25 6.87 2.46
C PRO A 76 11.62 6.35 1.17
N VAL A 77 10.62 5.48 1.31
CA VAL A 77 9.84 4.96 0.18
C VAL A 77 9.13 6.14 -0.47
N ASP A 78 9.45 6.43 -1.74
CA ASP A 78 8.78 7.48 -2.50
C ASP A 78 7.27 7.21 -2.52
N PRO A 79 6.43 8.10 -1.96
CA PRO A 79 4.99 7.85 -1.82
C PRO A 79 4.29 7.67 -3.17
N HIS A 80 4.85 8.26 -4.24
CA HIS A 80 4.27 8.27 -5.58
C HIS A 80 4.66 7.04 -6.42
N ALA A 81 5.68 6.29 -6.01
CA ALA A 81 6.12 5.08 -6.72
C ALA A 81 5.04 3.98 -6.78
N ALA A 82 4.06 4.03 -5.87
CA ALA A 82 2.93 3.12 -5.89
C ALA A 82 1.91 3.45 -7.00
N VAL A 83 1.81 4.70 -7.42
CA VAL A 83 0.72 5.21 -8.29
C VAL A 83 1.21 5.74 -9.63
N LEU A 84 2.50 6.05 -9.77
CA LEU A 84 3.13 6.46 -11.04
C LEU A 84 4.01 5.35 -11.59
N ALA A 85 3.91 5.11 -12.91
CA ALA A 85 4.82 4.21 -13.61
C ALA A 85 6.27 4.71 -13.47
N PRO A 86 7.28 3.84 -13.36
CA PRO A 86 8.67 4.24 -13.18
C PRO A 86 9.18 5.29 -14.20
N PRO A 87 8.87 5.19 -15.52
CA PRO A 87 9.29 6.23 -16.48
C PRO A 87 8.64 7.60 -16.20
N VAL A 88 7.37 7.58 -15.79
CA VAL A 88 6.59 8.78 -15.46
C VAL A 88 7.15 9.44 -14.19
N LEU A 89 7.44 8.64 -13.16
CA LEU A 89 8.03 9.12 -11.91
C LEU A 89 9.45 9.69 -12.14
N ALA A 90 10.29 8.97 -12.89
CA ALA A 90 11.63 9.43 -13.22
C ALA A 90 11.61 10.75 -13.98
N TRP A 91 10.74 10.88 -14.99
CA TRP A 91 10.55 12.12 -15.72
C TRP A 91 10.03 13.25 -14.82
N ALA A 92 9.07 12.96 -13.93
CA ALA A 92 8.46 13.95 -13.05
C ALA A 92 9.46 14.50 -12.02
N ARG A 93 10.38 13.67 -11.50
CA ARG A 93 11.46 14.12 -10.60
C ARG A 93 12.33 15.20 -11.24
N THR A 94 12.59 15.10 -12.54
CA THR A 94 13.42 16.05 -13.28
C THR A 94 12.64 17.28 -13.75
N HIS A 95 11.39 17.12 -14.21
CA HIS A 95 10.67 18.16 -14.96
C HIS A 95 9.44 18.73 -14.23
N ALA A 96 8.98 18.07 -13.17
CA ALA A 96 7.74 18.37 -12.49
C ALA A 96 7.81 18.14 -10.97
N ALA A 97 8.99 18.35 -10.36
CA ALA A 97 9.23 18.11 -8.93
C ALA A 97 8.17 18.75 -8.02
N ARG A 98 7.72 19.98 -8.34
CA ARG A 98 6.65 20.68 -7.59
C ARG A 98 5.32 19.93 -7.51
N LEU A 99 5.00 19.07 -8.49
CA LEU A 99 3.80 18.23 -8.42
C LEU A 99 4.00 17.03 -7.49
N LEU A 100 5.24 16.55 -7.34
CA LEU A 100 5.60 15.44 -6.45
C LEU A 100 5.75 15.88 -4.98
N ASP A 101 5.94 17.17 -4.71
CA ASP A 101 5.96 17.70 -3.33
C ASP A 101 4.62 17.52 -2.60
N ARG A 102 3.55 17.22 -3.35
CA ARG A 102 2.23 16.92 -2.77
C ARG A 102 2.25 15.52 -2.15
N PRO A 103 1.64 15.31 -0.97
CA PRO A 103 1.56 13.99 -0.36
C PRO A 103 0.64 13.03 -1.12
N VAL A 104 -0.32 13.57 -1.89
CA VAL A 104 -1.32 12.85 -2.67
C VAL A 104 -1.46 13.54 -4.03
N LEU A 105 -1.57 12.75 -5.10
CA LEU A 105 -1.83 13.29 -6.44
C LEU A 105 -3.33 13.42 -6.68
N ASP A 106 -3.89 14.61 -6.48
CA ASP A 106 -5.27 14.89 -6.87
C ASP A 106 -5.49 14.74 -8.39
N ARG A 107 -6.75 14.73 -8.82
CA ARG A 107 -7.14 14.60 -10.23
C ARG A 107 -6.43 15.57 -11.16
N ALA A 108 -6.27 16.83 -10.74
CA ALA A 108 -5.68 17.86 -11.57
C ALA A 108 -4.17 17.63 -11.72
N ALA A 109 -3.47 17.37 -10.61
CA ALA A 109 -2.04 17.07 -10.60
C ALA A 109 -1.72 15.81 -11.41
N TYR A 110 -2.48 14.72 -11.20
CA TYR A 110 -2.28 13.46 -11.93
C TYR A 110 -2.47 13.63 -13.43
N LYS A 111 -3.54 14.34 -13.84
CA LYS A 111 -3.81 14.63 -15.26
C LYS A 111 -2.76 15.55 -15.88
N GLU A 112 -2.35 16.61 -15.18
CA GLU A 112 -1.33 17.54 -15.67
C GLU A 112 0.00 16.81 -15.90
N LEU A 113 0.44 16.02 -14.92
CA LEU A 113 1.68 15.26 -14.97
C LEU A 113 1.70 14.32 -16.19
N HIS A 114 0.66 13.51 -16.37
CA HIS A 114 0.55 12.62 -17.53
C HIS A 114 0.44 13.38 -18.85
N THR A 115 -0.29 14.49 -18.90
CA THR A 115 -0.42 15.30 -20.11
C THR A 115 0.93 15.85 -20.57
N ARG A 116 1.75 16.30 -19.61
CA ARG A 116 3.09 16.81 -19.89
C ARG A 116 4.07 15.70 -20.26
N PHE A 117 4.02 14.55 -19.57
CA PHE A 117 4.81 13.37 -19.89
C PHE A 117 4.50 12.84 -21.30
N ASP A 118 3.22 12.67 -21.64
CA ASP A 118 2.77 12.13 -22.93
C ASP A 118 3.25 12.99 -24.11
N ARG A 119 3.26 14.31 -23.93
CA ARG A 119 3.77 15.25 -24.93
C ARG A 119 5.29 15.15 -25.12
N ALA A 120 6.03 14.79 -24.07
CA ALA A 120 7.48 14.78 -24.08
C ALA A 120 8.07 13.43 -24.49
N GLU A 121 7.57 12.33 -23.91
CA GLU A 121 8.28 11.03 -23.88
C GLU A 121 7.45 9.85 -24.40
N SER A 122 6.15 10.02 -24.65
CA SER A 122 5.28 8.90 -25.03
C SER A 122 4.17 9.29 -26.01
N PRO A 123 4.54 9.82 -27.19
CA PRO A 123 3.56 10.04 -28.25
C PRO A 123 2.95 8.69 -28.68
N GLY A 124 1.62 8.60 -28.70
CA GLY A 124 0.89 7.44 -29.22
C GLY A 124 0.24 6.54 -28.16
N LEU A 125 0.53 6.72 -26.87
CA LEU A 125 -0.29 6.09 -25.82
C LEU A 125 -1.64 6.81 -25.68
N PRO A 126 -2.73 6.09 -25.33
CA PRO A 126 -3.99 6.74 -25.03
C PRO A 126 -3.80 7.67 -23.83
N GLY A 127 -4.33 8.88 -23.95
CA GLY A 127 -4.24 9.88 -22.88
C GLY A 127 -4.83 9.32 -21.58
N VAL A 128 -4.24 9.68 -20.43
CA VAL A 128 -4.62 9.10 -19.13
C VAL A 128 -6.11 9.25 -18.80
N SER A 129 -6.75 10.34 -19.24
CA SER A 129 -8.19 10.53 -19.04
C SER A 129 -9.05 9.50 -19.78
N ALA A 130 -8.62 9.05 -20.97
CA ALA A 130 -9.30 7.98 -21.70
C ALA A 130 -9.14 6.63 -20.98
N VAL A 131 -7.94 6.35 -20.44
CA VAL A 131 -7.67 5.16 -19.64
C VAL A 131 -8.54 5.13 -18.38
N VAL A 132 -8.60 6.23 -17.63
CA VAL A 132 -9.45 6.36 -16.43
C VAL A 132 -10.94 6.18 -16.78
N GLY A 133 -11.41 6.80 -17.87
CA GLY A 133 -12.78 6.59 -18.36
C GLY A 133 -13.08 5.12 -18.63
N ARG A 134 -12.19 4.42 -19.34
CA ARG A 134 -12.33 2.98 -19.60
C ARG A 134 -12.25 2.12 -18.34
N LEU A 135 -11.43 2.48 -17.35
CA LEU A 135 -11.41 1.81 -16.05
C LEU A 135 -12.76 1.88 -15.36
N HIS A 136 -13.42 3.05 -15.33
CA HIS A 136 -14.77 3.17 -14.77
C HIS A 136 -15.80 2.32 -15.52
N GLU A 137 -15.75 2.30 -16.85
CA GLU A 137 -16.66 1.52 -17.70
C GLU A 137 -16.43 0.01 -17.60
N SER A 138 -15.18 -0.41 -17.34
CA SER A 138 -14.76 -1.82 -17.32
C SER A 138 -14.73 -2.41 -15.89
N CYS A 139 -15.40 -1.76 -14.93
CA CYS A 139 -15.41 -2.17 -13.52
C CYS A 139 -13.99 -2.38 -12.95
N TYR A 140 -13.05 -1.51 -13.35
CA TYR A 140 -11.64 -1.51 -12.95
C TYR A 140 -10.83 -2.76 -13.35
N ARG A 141 -11.36 -3.63 -14.23
CA ARG A 141 -10.64 -4.81 -14.77
C ARG A 141 -9.61 -4.39 -15.82
N THR A 142 -8.33 -4.42 -15.45
CA THR A 142 -7.22 -3.88 -16.26
C THR A 142 -6.99 -4.64 -17.58
N ASP A 143 -7.24 -5.95 -17.59
CA ASP A 143 -7.20 -6.81 -18.77
C ASP A 143 -8.19 -6.34 -19.84
N ARG A 144 -9.44 -6.05 -19.44
CA ARG A 144 -10.49 -5.56 -20.35
C ARG A 144 -10.19 -4.16 -20.87
N VAL A 145 -9.68 -3.28 -20.02
CA VAL A 145 -9.25 -1.93 -20.44
C VAL A 145 -8.12 -2.02 -21.46
N THR A 146 -7.10 -2.85 -21.20
CA THR A 146 -5.96 -3.03 -22.10
C THR A 146 -6.42 -3.56 -23.47
N ALA A 147 -7.32 -4.55 -23.49
CA ALA A 147 -7.89 -5.09 -24.71
C ALA A 147 -8.76 -4.09 -25.51
N SER A 148 -9.24 -3.02 -24.87
CA SER A 148 -10.09 -2.01 -25.52
C SER A 148 -9.32 -0.94 -26.30
N PHE A 149 -7.99 -0.92 -26.20
CA PHE A 149 -7.12 0.01 -26.93
C PHE A 149 -6.23 -0.73 -27.93
N PRO A 150 -5.75 -0.05 -29.00
CA PRO A 150 -4.69 -0.59 -29.84
C PRO A 150 -3.46 -0.96 -29.00
N ALA A 151 -2.82 -2.07 -29.34
CA ALA A 151 -1.61 -2.50 -28.65
C ALA A 151 -0.52 -1.44 -28.77
N ALA A 152 0.03 -1.02 -27.63
CA ALA A 152 1.10 -0.03 -27.55
C ALA A 152 2.05 -0.37 -26.38
N PRO A 153 3.37 -0.21 -26.55
CA PRO A 153 4.34 -0.41 -25.47
C PRO A 153 4.02 0.49 -24.27
N GLY A 154 3.97 -0.07 -23.07
CA GLY A 154 3.66 0.67 -21.84
C GLY A 154 2.16 0.88 -21.55
N LEU A 155 1.24 0.43 -22.42
CA LEU A 155 -0.20 0.54 -22.18
C LEU A 155 -0.64 -0.19 -20.91
N ALA A 156 -0.24 -1.46 -20.75
CA ALA A 156 -0.64 -2.27 -19.60
C ALA A 156 -0.17 -1.65 -18.28
N GLU A 157 1.07 -1.14 -18.25
CA GLU A 157 1.63 -0.45 -17.09
C GLU A 157 0.87 0.85 -16.79
N ARG A 158 0.54 1.65 -17.82
CA ARG A 158 -0.29 2.85 -17.66
C ARG A 158 -1.66 2.54 -17.08
N VAL A 159 -2.32 1.48 -17.56
CA VAL A 159 -3.64 1.05 -17.05
C VAL A 159 -3.53 0.65 -15.59
N GLU A 160 -2.52 -0.15 -15.25
CA GLU A 160 -2.29 -0.63 -13.89
C GLU A 160 -2.00 0.52 -12.90
N HIS A 161 -1.13 1.46 -13.26
CA HIS A 161 -0.83 2.60 -12.41
C HIS A 161 -2.01 3.58 -12.28
N ALA A 162 -2.77 3.79 -13.35
CA ALA A 162 -4.01 4.57 -13.27
C ALA A 162 -5.05 3.92 -12.34
N ARG A 163 -5.14 2.59 -12.33
CA ARG A 163 -5.99 1.87 -11.37
C ARG A 163 -5.47 2.02 -9.94
N ARG A 164 -4.16 1.86 -9.68
CA ARG A 164 -3.58 2.06 -8.34
C ARG A 164 -3.80 3.47 -7.81
N TRP A 165 -3.67 4.47 -8.68
CA TRP A 165 -4.01 5.86 -8.37
C TRP A 165 -5.48 5.98 -7.95
N LEU A 166 -6.42 5.42 -8.72
CA LEU A 166 -7.84 5.36 -8.36
C LEU A 166 -8.10 4.61 -7.05
N ALA A 167 -7.38 3.53 -6.77
CA ALA A 167 -7.58 2.73 -5.55
C ALA A 167 -7.17 3.47 -4.28
N ARG A 168 -6.22 4.41 -4.40
CA ARG A 168 -5.53 5.05 -3.28
C ARG A 168 -5.80 6.55 -3.19
N ASP A 169 -5.22 7.31 -4.11
CA ASP A 169 -5.18 8.78 -4.06
C ASP A 169 -6.47 9.42 -4.60
N ALA A 170 -7.20 8.69 -5.44
CA ALA A 170 -8.43 9.15 -6.10
C ALA A 170 -9.62 8.20 -5.86
N ARG A 171 -9.65 7.56 -4.68
CA ARG A 171 -10.67 6.58 -4.30
C ARG A 171 -12.08 7.17 -4.28
N ASP A 172 -12.20 8.42 -3.85
CA ASP A 172 -13.43 9.20 -3.86
C ASP A 172 -13.95 9.52 -5.27
N LEU A 173 -13.13 9.38 -6.31
CA LEU A 173 -13.57 9.53 -7.71
C LEU A 173 -14.19 8.25 -8.27
N CYS A 174 -14.05 7.12 -7.59
CA CYS A 174 -14.57 5.83 -8.05
C CYS A 174 -16.08 5.75 -7.83
N TRP A 175 -16.86 5.59 -8.91
CA TRP A 175 -18.33 5.55 -8.83
C TRP A 175 -18.87 4.46 -7.87
N VAL A 176 -18.15 3.33 -7.73
CA VAL A 176 -18.52 2.22 -6.83
C VAL A 176 -18.38 2.59 -5.34
N ILE A 177 -17.65 3.67 -5.06
CA ILE A 177 -17.44 4.25 -3.74
C ILE A 177 -18.32 5.50 -3.58
N SER A 178 -18.22 6.48 -4.47
CA SER A 178 -18.84 7.79 -4.29
C SER A 178 -20.34 7.83 -4.55
N ALA A 179 -20.88 6.87 -5.29
CA ALA A 179 -22.31 6.74 -5.56
C ALA A 179 -22.91 5.55 -4.80
N GLU A 180 -22.27 5.08 -3.72
CA GLU A 180 -22.81 4.01 -2.88
C GLU A 180 -24.15 4.45 -2.26
N THR A 181 -25.15 3.56 -2.34
CA THR A 181 -26.44 3.74 -1.70
C THR A 181 -26.82 2.53 -0.85
N ALA A 182 -27.49 2.81 0.27
CA ALA A 182 -28.13 1.81 1.11
C ALA A 182 -29.46 1.29 0.52
N ASP A 183 -29.95 1.91 -0.56
CA ASP A 183 -31.22 1.54 -1.16
C ASP A 183 -31.20 0.13 -1.74
N HIS A 184 -32.35 -0.55 -1.60
CA HIS A 184 -32.60 -1.85 -2.19
C HIS A 184 -33.88 -1.76 -3.04
N PRO A 185 -33.79 -1.78 -4.38
CA PRO A 185 -34.98 -1.77 -5.23
C PRO A 185 -35.91 -2.95 -4.90
N PRO A 186 -37.24 -2.78 -5.04
CA PRO A 186 -38.20 -3.87 -4.91
C PRO A 186 -37.82 -5.10 -5.75
N LEU A 187 -38.11 -6.30 -5.25
CA LEU A 187 -37.69 -7.54 -5.92
C LEU A 187 -38.39 -7.73 -7.27
N ASP A 188 -39.68 -7.41 -7.33
CA ASP A 188 -40.49 -7.49 -8.55
C ASP A 188 -39.99 -6.56 -9.66
N GLU A 189 -39.51 -5.36 -9.30
CA GLU A 189 -38.87 -4.46 -10.26
C GLU A 189 -37.56 -5.05 -10.81
N VAL A 190 -36.75 -5.66 -9.94
CA VAL A 190 -35.48 -6.29 -10.32
C VAL A 190 -35.71 -7.52 -11.19
N GLU A 191 -36.70 -8.36 -10.86
CA GLU A 191 -37.11 -9.51 -11.66
C GLU A 191 -37.56 -9.08 -13.07
N LYS A 192 -38.40 -8.05 -13.15
CA LYS A 192 -38.85 -7.50 -14.43
C LYS A 192 -37.69 -6.96 -15.26
N ALA A 193 -36.76 -6.23 -14.62
CA ALA A 193 -35.59 -5.69 -15.31
C ALA A 193 -34.60 -6.80 -15.74
N ALA A 194 -34.43 -7.84 -14.91
CA ALA A 194 -33.62 -9.02 -15.22
C ALA A 194 -34.17 -9.78 -16.42
N ALA A 195 -35.48 -10.01 -16.48
CA ALA A 195 -36.14 -10.63 -17.62
C ALA A 195 -35.96 -9.81 -18.91
N ALA A 196 -36.08 -8.47 -18.82
CA ALA A 196 -35.85 -7.59 -19.97
C ALA A 196 -34.39 -7.64 -20.46
N TRP A 197 -33.41 -7.65 -19.54
CA TRP A 197 -32.00 -7.80 -19.87
C TRP A 197 -31.70 -9.15 -20.54
N ALA A 198 -32.19 -10.25 -19.96
CA ALA A 198 -31.99 -11.60 -20.48
C ALA A 198 -32.63 -11.80 -21.87
N GLY A 199 -33.76 -11.12 -22.13
CA GLY A 199 -34.40 -11.10 -23.45
C GLY A 199 -33.63 -10.30 -24.52
N GLY A 200 -32.51 -9.65 -24.17
CA GLY A 200 -31.70 -8.85 -25.09
C GLY A 200 -32.34 -7.52 -25.50
N GLY A 201 -33.49 -7.17 -24.90
CA GLY A 201 -34.22 -5.94 -25.17
C GLY A 201 -33.51 -4.69 -24.65
N PRO A 202 -33.89 -3.50 -25.11
CA PRO A 202 -33.46 -2.26 -24.46
C PRO A 202 -34.04 -2.20 -23.05
N LEU A 203 -33.21 -1.84 -22.08
CA LEU A 203 -33.66 -1.47 -20.74
C LEU A 203 -34.11 -0.01 -20.77
N ASP A 204 -35.28 0.28 -20.21
CA ASP A 204 -35.65 1.65 -19.91
C ASP A 204 -34.79 2.21 -18.75
N ARG A 205 -35.00 3.50 -18.44
CA ARG A 205 -34.22 4.20 -17.41
C ARG A 205 -34.44 3.59 -16.01
N GLU A 206 -35.66 3.21 -15.68
CA GLU A 206 -36.03 2.69 -14.37
C GLU A 206 -35.46 1.28 -14.18
N GLN A 207 -35.62 0.41 -15.17
CA GLN A 207 -35.04 -0.93 -15.21
C GLN A 207 -33.52 -0.90 -15.10
N ALA A 208 -32.85 -0.02 -15.87
CA ALA A 208 -31.40 0.13 -15.80
C ALA A 208 -30.94 0.65 -14.42
N SER A 209 -31.72 1.54 -13.80
CA SER A 209 -31.45 2.03 -12.45
C SER A 209 -31.62 0.91 -11.41
N ALA A 210 -32.73 0.17 -11.47
CA ALA A 210 -33.00 -0.94 -10.57
C ALA A 210 -31.90 -2.02 -10.64
N LEU A 211 -31.47 -2.42 -11.84
CA LEU A 211 -30.38 -3.39 -11.98
C LEU A 211 -29.05 -2.86 -11.45
N ARG A 212 -28.71 -1.59 -11.68
CA ARG A 212 -27.47 -1.02 -11.16
C ARG A 212 -27.47 -0.98 -9.63
N THR A 213 -28.55 -0.50 -9.02
CA THR A 213 -28.68 -0.46 -7.56
C THR A 213 -28.70 -1.87 -6.96
N ALA A 214 -29.36 -2.82 -7.61
CA ALA A 214 -29.39 -4.21 -7.17
C ALA A 214 -27.99 -4.86 -7.20
N LEU A 215 -27.30 -4.79 -8.35
CA LEU A 215 -26.07 -5.55 -8.58
C LEU A 215 -24.81 -4.87 -8.05
N PHE A 216 -24.77 -3.53 -8.07
CA PHE A 216 -23.61 -2.74 -7.70
C PHE A 216 -23.83 -1.88 -6.45
N GLY A 217 -25.07 -1.73 -5.98
CA GLY A 217 -25.36 -0.90 -4.81
C GLY A 217 -25.09 0.58 -5.03
N THR A 218 -25.27 1.07 -6.26
CA THR A 218 -25.02 2.48 -6.61
C THR A 218 -26.19 3.13 -7.32
N ASP A 219 -26.44 4.40 -7.00
CA ASP A 219 -27.47 5.23 -7.66
C ASP A 219 -26.92 6.02 -8.87
N GLY A 220 -25.59 6.07 -9.01
CA GLY A 220 -24.86 6.75 -10.08
C GLY A 220 -23.77 5.89 -10.73
N GLY A 221 -23.06 6.50 -11.69
CA GLY A 221 -21.97 5.87 -12.43
C GLY A 221 -22.30 5.55 -13.89
N PRO A 222 -21.47 4.72 -14.57
CA PRO A 222 -21.71 4.29 -15.94
C PRO A 222 -23.07 3.60 -16.12
N GLY A 223 -23.57 3.58 -17.35
CA GLY A 223 -24.84 2.93 -17.67
C GLY A 223 -24.79 1.43 -17.37
N CYS A 224 -25.86 0.87 -16.79
CA CYS A 224 -25.90 -0.54 -16.37
C CYS A 224 -25.48 -1.51 -17.49
N LYS A 225 -25.95 -1.29 -18.73
CA LYS A 225 -25.57 -2.10 -19.90
C LYS A 225 -24.06 -2.08 -20.17
N VAL A 226 -23.39 -0.96 -19.93
CA VAL A 226 -21.93 -0.83 -20.08
C VAL A 226 -21.22 -1.65 -19.00
N LEU A 227 -21.66 -1.52 -17.74
CA LEU A 227 -21.09 -2.26 -16.61
C LEU A 227 -21.24 -3.78 -16.80
N LEU A 228 -22.42 -4.25 -17.19
CA LEU A 228 -22.69 -5.68 -17.37
C LEU A 228 -21.85 -6.32 -18.48
N ARG A 229 -21.40 -5.56 -19.49
CA ARG A 229 -20.42 -6.06 -20.48
C ARG A 229 -19.05 -6.37 -19.89
N SER A 230 -18.78 -5.96 -18.66
CA SER A 230 -17.55 -6.29 -17.90
C SER A 230 -17.61 -7.64 -17.20
N PHE A 231 -18.73 -8.34 -17.35
CA PHE A 231 -18.98 -9.67 -16.78
C PHE A 231 -19.50 -10.58 -17.90
N ASP A 232 -19.32 -11.88 -17.75
CA ASP A 232 -19.99 -12.84 -18.62
C ASP A 232 -21.45 -13.07 -18.15
N ASP A 233 -22.27 -13.66 -19.03
CA ASP A 233 -23.69 -13.87 -18.73
C ASP A 233 -23.89 -14.78 -17.50
N THR A 234 -22.97 -15.71 -17.24
CA THR A 234 -23.03 -16.60 -16.07
C THR A 234 -22.78 -15.83 -14.77
N GLU A 235 -21.78 -14.94 -14.75
CA GLU A 235 -21.49 -14.04 -13.64
C GLU A 235 -22.69 -13.12 -13.35
N VAL A 236 -23.34 -12.58 -14.39
CA VAL A 236 -24.50 -11.70 -14.23
C VAL A 236 -25.73 -12.46 -13.71
N THR A 237 -26.05 -13.63 -14.28
CA THR A 237 -27.15 -14.47 -13.82
C THR A 237 -26.97 -14.91 -12.36
N ALA A 238 -25.78 -15.41 -12.00
CA ALA A 238 -25.49 -15.80 -10.62
C ALA A 238 -25.61 -14.62 -9.65
N ALA A 239 -25.24 -13.41 -10.07
CA ALA A 239 -25.38 -12.22 -9.25
C ALA A 239 -26.84 -11.78 -9.06
N LEU A 240 -27.67 -11.92 -10.10
CA LEU A 240 -29.10 -11.68 -10.02
C LEU A 240 -29.76 -12.67 -9.07
N ASP A 241 -29.47 -13.96 -9.21
CA ASP A 241 -29.99 -15.01 -8.32
C ASP A 241 -29.60 -14.74 -6.86
N ALA A 242 -28.34 -14.37 -6.62
CA ALA A 242 -27.85 -14.02 -5.29
C ALA A 242 -28.60 -12.81 -4.71
N TYR A 243 -28.87 -11.79 -5.52
CA TYR A 243 -29.62 -10.62 -5.09
C TYR A 243 -31.08 -10.95 -4.80
N LEU A 244 -31.75 -11.71 -5.68
CA LEU A 244 -33.15 -12.09 -5.52
C LEU A 244 -33.36 -13.01 -4.30
N GLY A 245 -32.41 -13.92 -4.04
CA GLY A 245 -32.49 -14.83 -2.90
C GLY A 245 -32.09 -14.21 -1.55
N THR A 246 -31.01 -13.42 -1.52
CA THR A 246 -30.37 -12.98 -0.25
C THR A 246 -30.04 -11.49 -0.19
N ARG A 247 -30.36 -10.71 -1.23
CA ARG A 247 -29.92 -9.31 -1.42
C ARG A 247 -28.39 -9.13 -1.49
N ALA A 248 -27.64 -10.20 -1.72
CA ALA A 248 -26.19 -10.13 -1.90
C ALA A 248 -25.81 -9.43 -3.22
N ARG A 249 -24.66 -8.74 -3.22
CA ARG A 249 -24.16 -7.95 -4.36
C ARG A 249 -22.77 -8.42 -4.82
N PRO A 250 -22.64 -9.63 -5.40
CA PRO A 250 -21.33 -10.19 -5.74
C PRO A 250 -20.59 -9.37 -6.81
N LEU A 251 -21.29 -8.74 -7.78
CA LEU A 251 -20.62 -7.89 -8.78
C LEU A 251 -20.02 -6.62 -8.16
N ARG A 252 -20.65 -6.06 -7.13
CA ARG A 252 -20.04 -4.98 -6.34
C ARG A 252 -18.74 -5.45 -5.68
N ALA A 253 -18.77 -6.60 -5.00
CA ALA A 253 -17.59 -7.15 -4.34
C ALA A 253 -16.45 -7.45 -5.33
N ALA A 254 -16.79 -8.01 -6.49
CA ALA A 254 -15.83 -8.24 -7.58
C ALA A 254 -15.24 -6.93 -8.12
N THR A 255 -16.06 -5.89 -8.29
CA THR A 255 -15.63 -4.56 -8.75
C THR A 255 -14.68 -3.89 -7.75
N LEU A 256 -14.97 -3.96 -6.46
CA LEU A 256 -14.09 -3.46 -5.39
C LEU A 256 -12.78 -4.25 -5.33
N THR A 257 -12.85 -5.57 -5.44
CA THR A 257 -11.66 -6.43 -5.51
C THR A 257 -10.79 -6.07 -6.71
N ALA A 258 -11.39 -5.83 -7.88
CA ALA A 258 -10.66 -5.40 -9.06
C ALA A 258 -9.99 -4.03 -8.85
N LEU A 259 -10.70 -3.08 -8.20
CA LEU A 259 -10.14 -1.78 -7.84
C LEU A 259 -8.94 -1.90 -6.89
N ASP A 260 -8.98 -2.82 -5.91
CA ASP A 260 -8.00 -2.91 -4.81
C ASP A 260 -6.83 -3.87 -5.05
N ARG A 261 -6.77 -4.56 -6.20
CA ARG A 261 -5.67 -5.47 -6.57
C ARG A 261 -4.31 -4.79 -6.69
#